data_AF-A0A135TQB3-F1
#
_entry.id   AF-A0A135TQB3-F1
#
_cell.length_a   1.000
_cell.length_b   1.000
_cell.length_c   1.000
_cell.angle_alpha   90.00
_cell.angle_beta   90.00
_cell.angle_gamma   90.00
#
_symmetry.space_group_name_H-M   'P 1'
#
loop_
_entity.id
_entity.type
_entity.pdbx_description
1 polymer ?
#
loop_
_entity_poly.entity_id
_entity_poly.type
_entity_poly.pdbx_seq_one_letter_code
_entity_poly.pdbx_strand_id
1 'polypeptide(L)'
;MSTTAGSAPNGSAAKKPNGKKEIKILMLHGYTQSGPLFRSKTRALEKLIAKSLGPFNLVPTLFYPTGPSQLSPRDIPGFVPDESANGEDQEIDAWAWWRKDESSGSYRFLDQGISTVADAVREAGGVDGVVGFSQGGAFAALLAAILEGPHRDEKMPADLKASVQALREANGGRPFKFAAIYSGFFAPPTELAWALVHCLRLR
;
A
#
# COMPACT_ATOMS: atom_id res chain seq x y z
N MET A 1 -52.33 -3.81 -42.64
CA MET A 1 -51.62 -4.84 -41.84
C MET A 1 -50.14 -4.50 -41.91
N SER A 2 -49.62 -3.85 -40.88
CA SER A 2 -48.22 -3.35 -40.85
C SER A 2 -47.43 -4.20 -39.88
N THR A 3 -46.34 -4.80 -40.37
CA THR A 3 -45.46 -5.70 -39.63
C THR A 3 -44.31 -4.92 -38.97
N THR A 4 -44.24 -4.94 -37.64
CA THR A 4 -43.08 -4.45 -36.88
C THR A 4 -42.26 -5.64 -36.38
N ALA A 5 -41.04 -5.76 -36.89
CA ALA A 5 -40.04 -6.71 -36.42
C ALA A 5 -39.38 -6.19 -35.13
N GLY A 6 -39.57 -6.90 -34.02
CA GLY A 6 -38.87 -6.65 -32.75
C GLY A 6 -37.48 -7.25 -32.77
N SER A 7 -36.45 -6.40 -32.65
CA SER A 7 -35.06 -6.81 -32.44
C SER A 7 -34.86 -7.19 -30.98
N ALA A 8 -34.38 -8.42 -30.72
CA ALA A 8 -34.04 -8.89 -29.38
C ALA A 8 -32.67 -8.32 -28.94
N PRO A 9 -32.49 -7.91 -27.68
CA PRO A 9 -31.20 -7.43 -27.21
C PRO A 9 -30.24 -8.60 -26.97
N ASN A 10 -29.05 -8.50 -27.56
CA ASN A 10 -27.91 -9.38 -27.30
C ASN A 10 -27.51 -9.28 -25.82
N GLY A 11 -27.86 -10.31 -25.04
CA GLY A 11 -27.34 -10.50 -23.69
C GLY A 11 -25.83 -10.72 -23.75
N SER A 12 -25.07 -9.83 -23.12
CA SER A 12 -23.65 -10.02 -22.85
C SER A 12 -23.47 -11.26 -21.98
N ALA A 13 -22.82 -12.28 -22.53
CA ALA A 13 -22.51 -13.50 -21.82
C ALA A 13 -21.67 -13.18 -20.58
N ALA A 14 -22.23 -13.38 -19.40
CA ALA A 14 -21.51 -13.32 -18.14
C ALA A 14 -20.35 -14.32 -18.18
N LYS A 15 -19.12 -13.82 -18.06
CA LYS A 15 -17.91 -14.64 -17.93
C LYS A 15 -18.11 -15.59 -16.74
N LYS A 16 -18.07 -16.91 -17.00
CA LYS A 16 -18.07 -17.92 -15.93
C LYS A 16 -16.94 -17.61 -14.94
N PRO A 17 -17.17 -17.66 -13.62
CA PRO A 17 -16.12 -17.44 -12.65
C PRO A 17 -15.08 -18.56 -12.81
N ASN A 18 -13.87 -18.20 -13.25
CA ASN A 18 -12.72 -19.06 -13.08
C ASN A 18 -12.64 -19.37 -11.58
N GLY A 19 -12.67 -20.65 -11.19
CA GLY A 19 -12.78 -21.08 -9.78
C GLY A 19 -11.64 -20.66 -8.85
N LYS A 20 -10.78 -19.72 -9.25
CA LYS A 20 -9.71 -19.13 -8.44
C LYS A 20 -10.29 -18.06 -7.51
N LYS A 21 -9.85 -18.07 -6.26
CA LYS A 21 -10.26 -17.08 -5.25
C LYS A 21 -9.30 -15.89 -5.28
N GLU A 22 -9.85 -14.69 -5.35
CA GLU A 22 -9.07 -13.45 -5.30
C GLU A 22 -8.54 -13.21 -3.87
N ILE A 23 -7.32 -12.68 -3.77
CA ILE A 23 -6.77 -12.11 -2.54
C ILE A 23 -6.28 -10.69 -2.81
N LYS A 24 -6.84 -9.72 -2.09
CA LYS A 24 -6.59 -8.29 -2.30
C LYS A 24 -5.50 -7.81 -1.37
N ILE A 25 -4.42 -7.24 -1.92
CA ILE A 25 -3.23 -6.87 -1.16
C ILE A 25 -2.92 -5.39 -1.38
N LEU A 26 -2.89 -4.65 -0.28
CA LEU A 26 -2.47 -3.25 -0.26
C LEU A 26 -0.93 -3.17 -0.26
N MET A 27 -0.35 -2.36 -1.14
CA MET A 27 1.09 -2.23 -1.35
C MET A 27 1.55 -0.80 -1.01
N LEU A 28 2.22 -0.63 0.13
CA LEU A 28 2.60 0.68 0.69
C LEU A 28 4.07 1.01 0.40
N HIS A 29 4.30 2.08 -0.35
CA HIS A 29 5.64 2.54 -0.74
C HIS A 29 6.42 3.15 0.43
N GLY A 30 7.75 3.27 0.27
CA GLY A 30 8.63 3.93 1.24
C GLY A 30 8.65 5.46 1.09
N TYR A 31 9.32 6.15 2.01
CA TYR A 31 9.55 7.60 1.93
C TYR A 31 10.24 7.96 0.60
N THR A 32 9.92 9.14 0.04
CA THR A 32 10.40 9.63 -1.28
C THR A 32 10.03 8.73 -2.46
N GLN A 33 8.91 7.99 -2.37
CA GLN A 33 8.41 7.16 -3.47
C GLN A 33 6.94 7.47 -3.73
N SER A 34 6.41 6.96 -4.83
CA SER A 34 4.99 6.97 -5.18
C SER A 34 4.48 5.54 -5.39
N GLY A 35 3.15 5.36 -5.44
CA GLY A 35 2.52 4.08 -5.79
C GLY A 35 3.02 3.53 -7.14
N PRO A 36 2.99 4.32 -8.25
CA PRO A 36 3.53 3.91 -9.54
C PRO A 36 5.01 3.52 -9.51
N LEU A 37 5.86 4.29 -8.82
CA LEU A 37 7.28 3.98 -8.68
C LEU A 37 7.49 2.67 -7.90
N PHE A 38 6.74 2.48 -6.82
CA PHE A 38 6.80 1.27 -6.01
C PHE A 38 6.36 0.04 -6.79
N ARG A 39 5.28 0.14 -7.56
CA ARG A 39 4.83 -0.92 -8.46
C ARG A 39 5.90 -1.28 -9.49
N SER A 40 6.53 -0.28 -10.11
CA SER A 40 7.62 -0.50 -11.06
C SER A 40 8.77 -1.28 -10.43
N LYS A 41 9.20 -0.89 -9.22
CA LYS A 41 10.28 -1.56 -8.47
C LYS A 41 9.91 -2.96 -7.97
N THR A 42 8.63 -3.25 -7.79
CA THR A 42 8.15 -4.53 -7.24
C THR A 42 7.60 -5.50 -8.28
N ARG A 43 7.72 -5.22 -9.59
CA ARG A 43 7.23 -6.12 -10.67
C ARG A 43 7.69 -7.57 -10.54
N ALA A 44 8.94 -7.81 -10.14
CA ALA A 44 9.44 -9.17 -9.92
C ALA A 44 8.76 -9.85 -8.72
N LEU A 45 8.54 -9.10 -7.64
CA LEU A 45 7.80 -9.55 -6.47
C LEU A 45 6.34 -9.90 -6.82
N GLU A 46 5.65 -9.10 -7.65
CA GLU A 46 4.28 -9.41 -8.09
C GLU A 46 4.19 -10.80 -8.74
N LYS A 47 5.13 -11.11 -9.64
CA LYS A 47 5.22 -12.41 -10.32
C LYS A 47 5.46 -13.55 -9.34
N LEU A 48 6.34 -13.33 -8.36
CA LEU A 48 6.64 -14.32 -7.33
C LEU A 48 5.43 -14.57 -6.43
N ILE A 49 4.72 -13.52 -5.98
CA ILE A 49 3.49 -13.66 -5.19
C ILE A 49 2.46 -14.47 -5.98
N ALA A 50 2.18 -14.10 -7.24
CA ALA A 50 1.22 -14.82 -8.07
C ALA A 50 1.60 -16.30 -8.28
N LYS A 51 2.89 -16.59 -8.51
CA LYS A 51 3.40 -17.96 -8.65
C LYS A 51 3.25 -18.76 -7.35
N SER A 52 3.58 -18.17 -6.21
CA SER A 52 3.50 -18.83 -4.89
C SER A 52 2.07 -19.09 -4.43
N LEU A 53 1.12 -18.24 -4.83
CA LEU A 53 -0.30 -18.38 -4.50
C LEU A 53 -1.06 -19.33 -5.45
N GLY A 54 -0.53 -19.54 -6.66
CA GLY A 54 -1.14 -20.41 -7.67
C GLY A 54 -1.50 -21.82 -7.19
N PRO A 55 -0.61 -22.56 -6.49
CA PRO A 55 -0.92 -23.88 -5.91
C PRO A 55 -2.09 -23.90 -4.93
N PHE A 56 -2.41 -22.76 -4.31
CA PHE A 56 -3.53 -22.61 -3.38
C PHE A 56 -4.81 -22.12 -4.06
N ASN A 57 -4.83 -22.07 -5.40
CA ASN A 57 -5.96 -21.57 -6.18
C ASN A 57 -6.32 -20.10 -5.83
N LEU A 58 -5.32 -19.33 -5.41
CA LEU A 58 -5.41 -17.92 -5.06
C LEU A 58 -4.84 -17.03 -6.18
N VAL A 59 -5.47 -15.89 -6.45
CA VAL A 59 -4.99 -14.88 -7.41
C VAL A 59 -4.85 -13.54 -6.69
N PRO A 60 -3.64 -12.96 -6.63
CA PRO A 60 -3.44 -11.67 -6.00
C PRO A 60 -3.93 -10.53 -6.88
N THR A 61 -4.64 -9.58 -6.27
CA THR A 61 -4.92 -8.25 -6.83
C THR A 61 -4.23 -7.22 -5.96
N LEU A 62 -3.32 -6.44 -6.55
CA LEU A 62 -2.40 -5.57 -5.84
C LEU A 62 -2.80 -4.10 -6.03
N PHE A 63 -2.89 -3.34 -4.93
CA PHE A 63 -3.28 -1.93 -4.92
C PHE A 63 -2.12 -1.07 -4.46
N TYR A 64 -1.73 -0.06 -5.25
CA TYR A 64 -0.57 0.79 -5.00
C TYR A 64 -0.97 2.26 -4.84
N PRO A 65 -1.58 2.66 -3.71
CA PRO A 65 -1.86 4.06 -3.44
C PRO A 65 -0.56 4.86 -3.26
N THR A 66 -0.63 6.15 -3.56
CA THR A 66 0.42 7.14 -3.26
C THR A 66 0.04 7.87 -1.98
N GLY A 67 0.99 8.02 -1.04
CA GLY A 67 0.80 8.77 0.19
C GLY A 67 0.49 10.25 -0.08
N PRO A 68 -0.21 10.95 0.83
CA PRO A 68 -0.77 12.26 0.55
C PRO A 68 0.24 13.41 0.62
N SER A 69 1.42 13.19 1.21
CA SER A 69 2.37 14.27 1.48
C SER A 69 3.44 14.35 0.39
N GLN A 70 3.26 15.25 -0.58
CA GLN A 70 4.26 15.53 -1.62
C GLN A 70 5.45 16.27 -1.02
N LEU A 71 6.66 15.74 -1.22
CA LEU A 71 7.89 16.26 -0.66
C LEU A 71 8.51 17.31 -1.59
N SER A 72 9.04 18.38 -1.01
CA SER A 72 9.87 19.34 -1.74
C SER A 72 11.32 18.85 -1.78
N PRO A 73 12.17 19.34 -2.68
CA PRO A 73 13.59 19.00 -2.69
C PRO A 73 14.30 19.22 -1.34
N ARG A 74 13.85 20.20 -0.55
CA ARG A 74 14.36 20.51 0.79
C ARG A 74 14.03 19.45 1.84
N ASP A 75 12.99 18.65 1.60
CA ASP A 75 12.55 17.58 2.51
C ASP A 75 13.34 16.26 2.26
N ILE A 76 14.17 16.19 1.22
CA ILE A 76 14.89 14.98 0.84
C ILE A 76 16.29 14.97 1.47
N PRO A 77 16.60 14.01 2.37
CA PRO A 77 17.94 13.89 2.93
C PRO A 77 19.00 13.67 1.84
N GLY A 78 20.02 14.54 1.80
CA GLY A 78 21.13 14.44 0.85
C GLY A 78 20.87 15.04 -0.54
N PHE A 79 19.78 15.78 -0.74
CA PHE A 79 19.56 16.51 -1.99
C PHE A 79 20.58 17.66 -2.14
N VAL A 80 21.34 17.63 -3.24
CA VAL A 80 22.19 18.74 -3.68
C VAL A 80 21.46 19.42 -4.83
N PRO A 81 21.05 20.69 -4.70
CA PRO A 81 20.44 21.43 -5.81
C PRO A 81 21.39 21.48 -7.00
N ASP A 82 20.89 21.17 -8.19
CA ASP A 82 21.63 21.38 -9.42
C ASP A 82 21.68 22.89 -9.72
N GLU A 83 22.88 23.48 -9.78
CA GLU A 83 23.06 24.93 -10.03
C GLU A 83 22.55 25.37 -11.42
N SER A 84 22.24 24.42 -12.30
CA SER A 84 21.69 24.66 -13.65
C SER A 84 20.15 24.73 -13.70
N ALA A 85 19.46 24.41 -12.60
CA ALA A 85 18.00 24.45 -12.53
C ALA A 85 17.53 25.88 -12.20
N ASN A 86 17.17 26.63 -13.25
CA ASN A 86 16.49 27.92 -13.12
C ASN A 86 15.18 27.78 -12.33
N GLY A 87 15.20 28.07 -11.03
CA GLY A 87 14.13 28.71 -10.24
C GLY A 87 12.70 28.16 -10.23
N GLU A 88 12.37 27.12 -10.99
CA GLU A 88 11.08 26.45 -10.97
C GLU A 88 11.18 25.30 -9.98
N ASP A 89 10.30 25.32 -8.97
CA ASP A 89 10.10 24.21 -8.04
C ASP A 89 9.81 22.94 -8.85
N GLN A 90 10.86 22.16 -9.17
CA GLN A 90 10.69 20.89 -9.85
C GLN A 90 9.87 20.00 -8.93
N GLU A 91 8.59 19.81 -9.26
CA GLU A 91 7.74 18.83 -8.60
C GLU A 91 8.35 17.46 -8.77
N ILE A 92 9.04 16.98 -7.74
CA ILE A 92 9.63 15.65 -7.71
C ILE A 92 8.53 14.66 -7.34
N ASP A 93 8.49 13.50 -8.01
CA ASP A 93 7.58 12.39 -7.65
C ASP A 93 8.03 11.68 -6.36
N ALA A 94 8.05 12.45 -5.27
CA ALA A 94 8.52 12.04 -3.96
C ALA A 94 7.40 12.26 -2.94
N TRP A 95 6.90 11.17 -2.35
CA TRP A 95 5.77 11.23 -1.43
C TRP A 95 6.06 10.52 -0.12
N ALA A 96 5.26 10.85 0.88
CA ALA A 96 5.30 10.26 2.21
C ALA A 96 3.89 10.01 2.77
N TRP A 97 3.80 9.02 3.65
CA TRP A 97 2.57 8.73 4.41
C TRP A 97 2.35 9.68 5.58
N TRP A 98 3.45 10.10 6.21
CA TRP A 98 3.52 11.15 7.22
C TRP A 98 4.90 11.81 7.16
N ARG A 99 5.05 12.95 7.82
CA ARG A 99 6.35 13.60 8.05
C ARG A 99 6.69 13.57 9.53
N LYS A 100 7.95 13.27 9.85
CA LYS A 100 8.45 13.37 11.22
C LYS A 100 8.95 14.78 11.46
N ASP A 101 8.45 15.43 12.51
CA ASP A 101 9.01 16.66 13.03
C ASP A 101 10.21 16.30 13.92
N GLU A 102 11.43 16.66 13.53
CA GLU A 102 12.64 16.26 14.27
C GLU A 102 12.78 16.95 15.63
N SER A 103 12.14 18.11 15.82
CA SER A 103 12.22 18.86 17.08
C SER A 103 11.35 18.26 18.18
N SER A 104 10.14 17.82 17.80
CA SER A 104 9.12 17.30 18.72
C SER A 104 9.03 15.76 18.69
N GLY A 105 9.58 15.13 17.66
CA GLY A 105 9.39 13.71 17.36
C GLY A 105 7.98 13.35 16.87
N SER A 106 7.09 14.34 16.68
CA SER A 106 5.70 14.10 16.29
C SER A 106 5.57 13.72 14.81
N TYR A 107 4.53 12.95 14.48
CA TYR A 107 4.18 12.62 13.10
C TYR A 107 3.10 13.55 12.58
N ARG A 108 3.50 14.47 11.71
CA ARG A 108 2.59 15.35 10.99
C ARG A 108 1.99 14.61 9.81
N PHE A 109 0.73 14.90 9.54
CA PHE A 109 -0.05 14.36 8.42
C PHE A 109 -0.39 12.87 8.46
N LEU A 110 -0.25 12.23 9.61
CA LEU A 110 -0.57 10.82 9.76
C LEU A 110 -2.07 10.54 9.54
N ASP A 111 -2.94 11.46 9.93
CA ASP A 111 -4.38 11.37 9.74
C ASP A 111 -4.79 11.37 8.25
N GLN A 112 -4.15 12.20 7.42
CA GLN A 112 -4.39 12.15 5.97
C GLN A 112 -3.82 10.86 5.38
N GLY A 113 -2.65 10.40 5.85
CA GLY A 113 -2.09 9.12 5.41
C GLY A 113 -3.04 7.95 5.64
N ILE A 114 -3.68 7.89 6.81
CA ILE A 114 -4.68 6.87 7.14
C ILE A 114 -5.93 7.04 6.27
N SER A 115 -6.39 8.27 6.07
CA SER A 115 -7.54 8.57 5.22
C SER A 115 -7.32 8.14 3.76
N THR A 116 -6.15 8.42 3.18
CA THR A 116 -5.78 7.97 1.83
C THR A 116 -5.81 6.44 1.69
N VAL A 117 -5.37 5.72 2.73
CA VAL A 117 -5.48 4.26 2.74
C VAL A 117 -6.93 3.81 2.89
N ALA A 118 -7.71 4.46 3.74
CA ALA A 118 -9.14 4.15 3.87
C ALA A 118 -9.88 4.31 2.54
N ASP A 119 -9.56 5.35 1.75
CA ASP A 119 -10.12 5.56 0.42
C ASP A 119 -9.72 4.44 -0.55
N ALA A 120 -8.44 4.09 -0.62
CA ALA A 120 -7.97 2.99 -1.45
C ALA A 120 -8.58 1.63 -1.06
N VAL A 121 -8.74 1.36 0.23
CA VAL A 121 -9.38 0.14 0.75
C VAL A 121 -10.86 0.13 0.40
N ARG A 122 -11.55 1.28 0.49
CA ARG A 122 -12.97 1.40 0.13
C ARG A 122 -13.20 1.19 -1.35
N GLU A 123 -12.39 1.80 -2.21
CA GLU A 123 -12.42 1.62 -3.66
C GLU A 123 -12.16 0.16 -4.05
N ALA A 124 -11.27 -0.53 -3.33
CA ALA A 124 -11.01 -1.95 -3.51
C ALA A 124 -12.17 -2.85 -3.02
N GLY A 125 -13.14 -2.33 -2.26
CA GLY A 125 -14.19 -3.12 -1.60
C GLY A 125 -13.64 -3.98 -0.46
N GLY A 126 -12.67 -3.44 0.30
CA GLY A 126 -11.92 -4.14 1.34
C GLY A 126 -10.69 -4.88 0.80
N VAL A 127 -9.72 -5.12 1.69
CA VAL A 127 -8.47 -5.84 1.39
C VAL A 127 -8.24 -6.98 2.38
N ASP A 128 -7.47 -7.98 1.95
CA ASP A 128 -7.15 -9.16 2.74
C ASP A 128 -5.83 -9.03 3.50
N GLY A 129 -4.89 -8.23 3.01
CA GLY A 129 -3.61 -8.04 3.66
C GLY A 129 -2.86 -6.83 3.14
N VAL A 130 -1.72 -6.56 3.78
CA VAL A 130 -0.88 -5.41 3.48
C VAL A 130 0.58 -5.83 3.34
N VAL A 131 1.26 -5.20 2.40
CA VAL A 131 2.71 -5.31 2.19
C VAL A 131 3.28 -3.90 2.21
N GLY A 132 4.30 -3.66 3.03
CA GLY A 132 4.87 -2.32 3.19
C GLY A 132 6.40 -2.31 3.16
N PHE A 133 6.97 -1.29 2.50
CA PHE A 133 8.41 -1.07 2.41
C PHE A 133 8.87 0.14 3.23
N SER A 134 9.93 0.00 4.05
CA SER A 134 10.53 1.10 4.82
C SER A 134 9.48 1.91 5.60
N GLN A 135 9.23 3.19 5.28
CA GLN A 135 8.13 3.97 5.87
C GLN A 135 6.76 3.29 5.70
N GLY A 136 6.45 2.79 4.49
CA GLY A 136 5.24 2.01 4.23
C GLY A 136 5.18 0.71 5.01
N GLY A 137 6.33 0.15 5.40
CA GLY A 137 6.42 -1.02 6.28
C GLY A 137 6.01 -0.69 7.73
N ALA A 138 6.53 0.40 8.28
CA ALA A 138 6.06 0.92 9.55
C ALA A 138 4.56 1.29 9.49
N PHE A 139 4.11 1.82 8.35
CA PHE A 139 2.69 2.12 8.16
C PHE A 139 1.82 0.87 8.13
N ALA A 140 2.25 -0.18 7.42
CA ALA A 140 1.56 -1.45 7.35
C ALA A 140 1.36 -2.06 8.76
N ALA A 141 2.37 -1.99 9.63
CA ALA A 141 2.27 -2.42 11.02
C ALA A 141 1.22 -1.61 11.80
N LEU A 142 1.24 -0.28 11.66
CA LEU A 142 0.29 0.60 12.32
C LEU A 142 -1.15 0.32 11.86
N LEU A 143 -1.38 0.20 10.55
CA LEU A 143 -2.70 -0.08 9.98
C LEU A 143 -3.23 -1.45 10.41
N ALA A 144 -2.36 -2.47 10.47
CA ALA A 144 -2.71 -3.77 11.03
C ALA A 144 -3.20 -3.64 12.48
N ALA A 145 -2.44 -2.93 13.32
CA ALA A 145 -2.81 -2.69 14.72
C ALA A 145 -4.11 -1.87 14.88
N ILE A 146 -4.38 -0.91 13.97
CA ILE A 146 -5.63 -0.14 13.97
C ILE A 146 -6.86 -1.02 13.71
N LEU A 147 -6.71 -2.03 12.85
CA LEU A 147 -7.78 -2.95 12.44
C LEU A 147 -7.90 -4.19 13.33
N GLU A 148 -6.85 -4.54 14.08
CA GLU A 148 -6.82 -5.70 14.97
C GLU A 148 -7.68 -5.45 16.23
N GLY A 149 -8.55 -6.41 16.56
CA GLY A 149 -9.35 -6.39 17.79
C GLY A 149 -8.69 -7.13 18.95
N PRO A 150 -9.04 -6.81 20.22
CA PRO A 150 -9.94 -5.73 20.64
C PRO A 150 -9.26 -4.35 20.52
N HIS A 151 -10.04 -3.34 20.09
CA HIS A 151 -9.55 -1.97 19.94
C HIS A 151 -9.23 -1.32 21.30
N ARG A 152 -8.14 -0.55 21.35
CA ARG A 152 -7.65 0.17 22.55
C ARG A 152 -7.72 1.68 22.33
N ASP A 153 -8.93 2.18 22.15
CA ASP A 153 -9.17 3.54 21.67
C ASP A 153 -9.06 4.61 22.80
N GLU A 154 -8.86 4.20 24.06
CA GLU A 154 -8.87 5.10 25.22
C GLU A 154 -7.77 6.16 25.16
N LYS A 155 -6.63 5.82 24.55
CA LYS A 155 -5.47 6.70 24.39
C LYS A 155 -5.34 7.26 22.97
N MET A 156 -6.31 7.03 22.10
CA MET A 156 -6.25 7.48 20.71
C MET A 156 -6.34 9.02 20.65
N PRO A 157 -5.37 9.69 20.01
CA PRO A 157 -5.44 11.13 19.73
C PRO A 157 -6.73 11.51 19.00
N ALA A 158 -7.31 12.66 19.36
CA ALA A 158 -8.62 13.09 18.86
C ALA A 158 -8.65 13.31 17.33
N ASP A 159 -7.54 13.80 16.78
CA ASP A 159 -7.30 14.04 15.36
C ASP A 159 -7.25 12.75 14.52
N LEU A 160 -6.85 11.63 15.11
CA LEU A 160 -6.82 10.33 14.42
C LEU A 160 -8.17 9.61 14.40
N LYS A 161 -9.14 10.00 15.24
CA LYS A 161 -10.40 9.26 15.42
C LYS A 161 -11.18 9.08 14.11
N ALA A 162 -11.30 10.15 13.33
CA ALA A 162 -12.07 10.13 12.09
C ALA A 162 -11.43 9.22 11.03
N SER A 163 -10.12 9.32 10.82
CA SER A 163 -9.41 8.52 9.82
C SER A 163 -9.31 7.05 10.21
N VAL A 164 -9.12 6.74 11.51
CA VAL A 164 -9.16 5.37 12.05
C VAL A 164 -10.53 4.73 11.85
N GLN A 165 -11.61 5.46 12.16
CA GLN A 165 -12.97 4.97 11.95
C GLN A 165 -13.24 4.72 10.47
N ALA A 166 -12.84 5.65 9.59
CA ALA A 166 -13.00 5.52 8.15
C ALA A 166 -12.25 4.29 7.59
N LEU A 167 -11.06 3.99 8.11
CA LEU A 167 -10.29 2.79 7.72
C LEU A 167 -10.98 1.49 8.17
N ARG A 168 -11.46 1.45 9.42
CA ARG A 168 -12.19 0.29 9.95
C ARG A 168 -13.44 0.02 9.13
N GLU A 169 -14.22 1.06 8.83
CA GLU A 169 -15.41 0.97 7.98
C GLU A 169 -15.06 0.54 6.54
N ALA A 170 -14.00 1.11 5.95
CA ALA A 170 -13.56 0.76 4.60
C ALA A 170 -13.21 -0.73 4.48
N ASN A 171 -12.63 -1.35 5.52
CA ASN A 171 -12.34 -2.78 5.52
C ASN A 171 -13.49 -3.68 6.03
N GLY A 172 -14.65 -3.08 6.35
CA GLY A 172 -15.83 -3.78 6.87
C GLY A 172 -15.64 -4.30 8.29
N GLY A 173 -14.85 -3.61 9.11
CA GLY A 173 -14.53 -4.00 10.49
C GLY A 173 -13.65 -5.25 10.60
N ARG A 174 -13.06 -5.72 9.49
CA ARG A 174 -12.22 -6.93 9.45
C ARG A 174 -10.74 -6.56 9.65
N PRO A 175 -9.97 -7.37 10.40
CA PRO A 175 -8.52 -7.24 10.44
C PRO A 175 -7.91 -7.66 9.09
N PHE A 176 -6.65 -7.29 8.88
CA PHE A 176 -5.85 -7.92 7.83
C PHE A 176 -5.61 -9.39 8.21
N LYS A 177 -5.66 -10.29 7.21
CA LYS A 177 -5.27 -11.69 7.38
C LYS A 177 -3.76 -11.86 7.51
N PHE A 178 -2.99 -10.91 6.98
CA PHE A 178 -1.54 -10.86 7.09
C PHE A 178 -1.02 -9.43 6.87
N ALA A 179 0.15 -9.15 7.45
CA ALA A 179 0.96 -7.99 7.16
C ALA A 179 2.39 -8.46 6.86
N ALA A 180 2.94 -8.06 5.72
CA ALA A 180 4.33 -8.33 5.34
C ALA A 180 5.11 -7.01 5.31
N ILE A 181 6.05 -6.88 6.24
CA ILE A 181 6.91 -5.71 6.37
C ILE A 181 8.27 -6.09 5.82
N TYR A 182 8.79 -5.34 4.85
CA TYR A 182 10.12 -5.59 4.34
C TYR A 182 10.96 -4.32 4.30
N SER A 183 12.23 -4.49 4.67
CA SER A 183 13.23 -3.43 4.75
C SER A 183 14.15 -3.47 3.54
N GLY A 184 14.68 -2.30 3.14
CA GLY A 184 15.70 -2.19 2.11
C GLY A 184 17.11 -2.52 2.60
N PHE A 185 17.26 -2.86 3.88
CA PHE A 185 18.55 -3.21 4.45
C PHE A 185 18.97 -4.60 4.00
N PHE A 186 20.05 -4.65 3.21
CA PHE A 186 20.75 -5.89 2.90
C PHE A 186 21.84 -6.10 3.96
N ALA A 187 21.97 -7.32 4.46
CA ALA A 187 23.02 -7.69 5.42
C ALA A 187 24.15 -8.44 4.68
N PRO A 188 25.18 -7.73 4.16
CA PRO A 188 26.30 -8.36 3.46
C PRO A 188 27.25 -9.22 4.32
N PRO A 189 27.39 -9.04 5.66
CA PRO A 189 28.30 -9.88 6.43
C PRO A 189 27.90 -11.36 6.36
N THR A 190 28.83 -12.21 5.92
CA THR A 190 28.63 -13.66 5.79
C THR A 190 28.34 -14.33 7.14
N GLU A 191 28.81 -13.73 8.23
CA GLU A 191 28.53 -14.13 9.62
C GLU A 191 27.04 -14.05 9.97
N LEU A 192 26.23 -13.29 9.24
CA LEU A 192 24.78 -13.20 9.42
C LEU A 192 24.02 -14.18 8.53
N ALA A 193 24.72 -14.86 7.60
CA ALA A 193 24.08 -15.74 6.63
C ALA A 193 23.30 -16.86 7.30
N TRP A 194 23.80 -17.44 8.42
CA TRP A 194 23.11 -18.51 9.15
C TRP A 194 21.70 -18.13 9.60
N ALA A 195 21.47 -16.86 9.95
CA ALA A 195 20.18 -16.35 10.37
C ALA A 195 19.26 -15.99 9.18
N LEU A 196 19.83 -15.82 7.97
CA LEU A 196 19.12 -15.34 6.78
C LEU A 196 19.00 -16.40 5.66
N VAL A 197 19.52 -17.62 5.85
CA VAL A 197 19.56 -18.69 4.83
C VAL A 197 18.17 -19.00 4.24
N HIS A 198 17.12 -18.88 5.04
CA HIS A 198 15.75 -19.16 4.60
C HIS A 198 15.05 -17.94 3.98
N CYS A 199 15.56 -16.72 4.19
CA CYS A 199 14.98 -15.48 3.66
C CYS A 199 15.57 -15.04 2.32
N LEU A 200 16.81 -15.44 1.99
CA LEU A 200 17.55 -14.94 0.81
C LEU A 200 17.56 -15.88 -0.40
N ARG A 201 16.82 -17.00 -0.40
CA ARG A 201 16.71 -17.89 -1.57
C ARG A 201 15.67 -17.40 -2.58
N LEU A 202 15.91 -16.23 -3.16
CA LEU A 202 15.37 -15.86 -4.46
C LEU A 202 16.55 -15.87 -5.45
N ARG A 203 16.82 -17.05 -6.02
CA ARG A 203 17.65 -17.19 -7.21
C ARG A 203 16.75 -17.23 -8.44
#